data_AF-U6G2F6-F1
#
_entry.id   AF-U6G2F6-F1
#
_cell.length_a   1.000
_cell.length_b   1.000
_cell.length_c   1.000
_cell.angle_alpha   90.00
_cell.angle_beta   90.00
_cell.angle_gamma   90.00
#
_symmetry.space_group_name_H-M   'P 1'
#
loop_
_entity.id
_entity.type
_entity.pdbx_description
1 polymer ?
#
loop_
_entity_poly.entity_id
_entity_poly.type
_entity_poly.pdbx_seq_one_letter_code
_entity_poly.pdbx_strand_id
1 'polypeptide(L)'
;MTKLFCQLCDRAQSHILKAKCQQKHYADTHRREVEYALVPDRPRAPSQEPQEAVVEWPSSRDAAGSPMDHYKVDYIMDQRGSGGEAYYLVKWRGFPEDQATTEPASHLGGCPALLRARRRRQRNCRPP
;
A
#
# COMPACT_ATOMS: atom_id res chain seq x y z
N MET A 1 -38.19 -12.10 6.70
CA MET A 1 -37.85 -11.01 5.76
C MET A 1 -36.43 -11.10 5.21
N THR A 2 -35.44 -11.66 5.91
CA THR A 2 -34.03 -11.70 5.46
C THR A 2 -33.70 -12.78 4.42
N LYS A 3 -34.45 -13.90 4.39
CA LYS A 3 -34.15 -15.03 3.47
C LYS A 3 -34.33 -14.68 1.99
N LEU A 4 -35.34 -13.87 1.66
CA LEU A 4 -35.58 -13.42 0.29
C LEU A 4 -34.46 -12.50 -0.21
N PHE A 5 -33.96 -11.63 0.67
CA PHE A 5 -32.84 -10.74 0.34
C PHE A 5 -31.56 -11.53 0.07
N CYS A 6 -31.21 -12.50 0.93
CA CYS A 6 -30.05 -13.35 0.71
C CYS A 6 -30.15 -14.12 -0.62
N GLN A 7 -31.31 -14.70 -0.92
CA GLN A 7 -31.53 -15.45 -2.16
C GLN A 7 -31.36 -14.59 -3.42
N LEU A 8 -31.80 -13.32 -3.36
CA LEU A 8 -31.59 -12.37 -4.46
C LEU A 8 -30.11 -11.99 -4.60
N CYS A 9 -29.40 -11.79 -3.49
CA CYS A 9 -27.96 -11.54 -3.49
C CYS A 9 -27.16 -12.72 -4.06
N ASP A 10 -27.47 -13.95 -3.65
CA ASP A 10 -26.79 -15.16 -4.13
C ASP A 10 -26.98 -15.33 -5.64
N ARG A 11 -28.20 -15.08 -6.12
CA ARG A 11 -28.51 -15.11 -7.56
C ARG A 11 -27.74 -14.03 -8.32
N ALA A 12 -27.72 -12.80 -7.82
CA ALA A 12 -26.97 -11.70 -8.43
C ALA A 12 -25.46 -11.99 -8.49
N GLN A 13 -24.88 -12.50 -7.40
CA GLN A 13 -23.48 -12.91 -7.34
C GLN A 13 -23.17 -14.02 -8.34
N SER A 14 -24.04 -15.02 -8.47
CA SER A 14 -23.89 -16.09 -9.46
C SER A 14 -23.85 -15.54 -10.89
N HIS A 15 -24.74 -14.61 -11.23
CA HIS A 15 -24.75 -13.97 -12.55
C HIS A 15 -23.47 -13.18 -12.82
N ILE A 16 -22.99 -12.40 -11.84
CA ILE A 16 -21.73 -11.63 -11.95
C ILE A 16 -20.55 -12.57 -12.19
N LEU A 17 -20.47 -13.66 -11.42
CA LEU A 17 -19.37 -14.61 -11.54
C LEU A 17 -19.37 -15.30 -12.91
N LYS A 18 -20.55 -15.68 -13.42
CA LYS A 18 -20.70 -16.25 -14.76
C LYS A 18 -20.25 -15.28 -15.84
N ALA A 19 -20.66 -14.01 -15.78
CA ALA A 19 -20.25 -13.00 -16.74
C ALA A 19 -18.73 -12.77 -16.74
N LYS A 20 -18.11 -12.69 -15.55
CA LYS A 20 -16.65 -12.57 -15.40
C LYS A 20 -15.91 -13.78 -15.99
N CYS A 21 -16.40 -14.99 -15.72
CA CYS A 21 -15.82 -16.21 -16.25
C CYS A 21 -15.88 -16.23 -17.78
N GLN A 22 -17.03 -15.86 -18.35
CA GLN A 22 -17.22 -15.76 -19.80
C GLN A 22 -16.30 -14.71 -20.44
N GLN A 23 -16.17 -13.52 -19.83
CA GLN A 23 -15.25 -12.48 -20.31
C GLN A 23 -13.80 -12.96 -20.31
N LYS A 24 -13.37 -13.61 -19.23
CA LYS A 24 -12.03 -14.19 -19.13
C LYS A 24 -11.81 -15.22 -20.23
N HIS A 25 -12.72 -16.18 -20.38
CA HIS A 25 -12.64 -17.20 -21.42
C HIS A 25 -12.53 -16.58 -22.82
N TYR A 26 -13.32 -15.55 -23.10
CA TYR A 26 -13.26 -14.81 -24.37
C TYR A 26 -11.89 -14.15 -24.58
N ALA A 27 -11.38 -13.43 -23.57
CA ALA A 27 -10.07 -12.79 -23.63
C ALA A 27 -8.95 -13.82 -23.86
N ASP A 28 -9.03 -14.97 -23.18
CA ASP A 28 -8.05 -16.05 -23.30
C ASP A 28 -8.13 -16.75 -24.67
N THR A 29 -9.34 -17.02 -25.18
CA THR A 29 -9.56 -17.66 -26.49
C THR A 29 -9.09 -16.78 -27.66
N HIS A 30 -9.25 -15.46 -27.52
CA HIS A 30 -8.84 -14.49 -28.53
C HIS A 30 -7.46 -13.86 -28.24
N ARG A 31 -6.73 -14.38 -27.24
CA ARG A 31 -5.38 -13.94 -26.96
C ARG A 31 -4.48 -14.38 -28.11
N ARG A 32 -3.96 -13.42 -28.87
CA ARG A 32 -2.90 -13.72 -29.85
C ARG A 32 -1.64 -14.07 -29.08
N GLU A 33 -1.02 -15.20 -29.40
CA GLU A 33 0.35 -15.47 -28.97
C GLU A 33 1.26 -14.50 -29.71
N VAL A 34 1.60 -13.40 -29.02
CA VAL A 34 2.62 -12.48 -29.51
C VAL A 34 3.95 -13.11 -29.16
N GLU A 35 4.65 -13.60 -30.18
CA GLU A 35 6.07 -13.91 -30.06
C GLU A 35 6.82 -12.60 -29.89
N TYR A 36 7.21 -12.29 -28.66
CA TYR A 36 8.10 -11.18 -28.39
C TYR A 36 9.49 -11.60 -28.84
N ALA A 37 9.91 -11.12 -30.00
CA ALA A 37 11.31 -11.17 -30.38
C ALA A 37 12.10 -10.39 -29.31
N LEU A 38 12.72 -11.13 -28.39
CA LEU A 38 13.73 -10.57 -27.51
C LEU A 38 14.83 -10.06 -28.44
N VAL A 39 14.86 -8.75 -28.66
CA VAL A 39 15.95 -8.12 -29.41
C VAL A 39 17.23 -8.51 -28.68
N PRO A 40 18.17 -9.22 -29.34
CA PRO A 40 19.46 -9.53 -28.71
C PRO A 40 20.06 -8.21 -28.24
N ASP A 41 20.53 -8.17 -26.99
CA ASP A 41 21.19 -6.98 -26.44
C ASP A 41 22.27 -6.54 -27.43
N ARG A 42 21.98 -5.47 -28.16
CA ARG A 42 22.95 -4.89 -29.08
C ARG A 42 24.11 -4.42 -28.20
N PRO A 43 25.35 -4.88 -28.41
CA PRO A 43 26.47 -4.37 -27.64
C PRO A 43 26.48 -2.85 -27.78
N ARG A 44 26.32 -2.16 -26.65
CA ARG A 44 26.33 -0.70 -26.57
C ARG A 44 27.66 -0.25 -27.18
N ALA A 45 27.60 0.53 -28.25
CA ALA A 45 28.80 1.02 -28.92
C ALA A 45 29.70 1.77 -27.92
N PRO A 46 31.03 1.61 -27.96
CA PRO A 46 31.96 2.24 -27.01
C PRO A 46 32.23 3.71 -27.37
N SER A 47 31.17 4.50 -27.54
CA SER A 47 31.26 5.93 -27.76
C SER A 47 30.03 6.57 -27.15
N GLN A 48 30.26 7.33 -26.07
CA GLN A 48 29.34 7.66 -25.00
C GLN A 48 29.24 6.52 -23.97
N GLU A 49 30.12 6.60 -22.96
CA GLU A 49 29.64 6.40 -21.59
C GLU A 49 28.24 7.03 -21.55
N PRO A 50 27.18 6.29 -21.24
CA PRO A 50 26.06 6.96 -20.62
C PRO A 50 26.73 7.66 -19.45
N GLN A 51 26.83 8.99 -19.50
CA GLN A 51 26.68 9.74 -18.26
C GLN A 51 25.51 9.02 -17.61
N GLU A 52 25.82 8.25 -16.58
CA GLU A 52 24.83 7.46 -15.89
C GLU A 52 23.74 8.49 -15.68
N ALA A 53 22.61 8.30 -16.37
CA ALA A 53 21.39 8.78 -15.81
C ALA A 53 21.28 7.89 -14.58
N VAL A 54 22.02 8.28 -13.54
CA VAL A 54 21.52 8.45 -12.19
C VAL A 54 20.15 9.08 -12.42
N VAL A 55 19.21 8.20 -12.74
CA VAL A 55 17.82 8.35 -12.38
C VAL A 55 17.84 8.13 -10.87
N GLU A 56 18.59 8.97 -10.16
CA GLU A 56 18.32 9.28 -8.78
C GLU A 56 17.03 10.08 -8.90
N TRP A 57 15.92 9.35 -8.94
CA TRP A 57 14.69 9.85 -8.35
C TRP A 57 15.15 10.52 -7.08
N PRO A 58 14.92 11.83 -6.88
CA PRO A 58 15.32 12.46 -5.64
C PRO A 58 14.52 11.78 -4.55
N SER A 59 15.09 10.71 -3.98
CA SER A 59 14.70 10.15 -2.70
C SER A 59 14.82 11.33 -1.78
N SER A 60 13.68 11.85 -1.35
CA SER A 60 13.58 13.02 -0.50
C SER A 60 14.57 12.82 0.64
N ARG A 61 15.66 13.60 0.66
CA ARG A 61 16.66 13.48 1.71
C ARG A 61 16.18 14.32 2.89
N ASP A 62 16.26 13.79 4.09
CA ASP A 62 16.04 14.59 5.29
C ASP A 62 17.20 15.60 5.49
N ALA A 63 17.10 16.48 6.49
CA ALA A 63 18.12 17.50 6.75
C ALA A 63 19.52 16.92 7.04
N ALA A 64 19.61 15.62 7.36
CA ALA A 64 20.86 14.90 7.60
C ALA A 64 21.41 14.22 6.33
N GLY A 65 20.72 14.32 5.19
CA GLY A 65 21.12 13.69 3.93
C GLY A 65 20.76 12.20 3.83
N SER A 66 19.99 11.67 4.78
CA SER A 66 19.51 10.29 4.79
C SER A 66 18.28 10.17 3.87
N PRO A 67 18.13 9.07 3.11
CA PRO A 67 16.91 8.82 2.34
C PRO A 67 15.69 8.79 3.27
N MET A 68 14.71 9.68 3.03
CA MET A 68 13.43 9.69 3.74
C MET A 68 12.55 8.59 3.15
N ASP A 69 12.72 7.39 3.68
CA ASP A 69 11.90 6.24 3.29
C ASP A 69 10.47 6.41 3.82
N HIS A 70 9.49 6.34 2.91
CA HIS A 70 8.08 6.41 3.26
C HIS A 70 7.46 5.01 3.25
N TYR A 71 7.01 4.56 4.42
CA TYR A 71 6.36 3.26 4.58
C TYR A 71 4.85 3.40 4.73
N LYS A 72 4.09 2.46 4.17
CA LYS A 72 2.62 2.44 4.30
C LYS A 72 2.23 1.93 5.67
N VAL A 73 1.54 2.77 6.44
CA VAL A 73 0.96 2.40 7.73
C VAL A 73 -0.38 1.70 7.53
N ASP A 74 -0.65 0.67 8.33
CA ASP A 74 -1.96 0.00 8.39
C ASP A 74 -2.81 0.62 9.51
N TYR A 75 -2.33 0.56 10.77
CA TYR A 75 -2.96 1.25 11.90
C TYR A 75 -1.99 1.54 13.06
N ILE A 76 -2.41 2.43 13.96
CA ILE A 76 -1.68 2.77 15.19
C ILE A 76 -2.14 1.83 16.31
N MET A 77 -1.22 1.02 16.81
CA MET A 77 -1.47 0.06 17.90
C MET A 77 -1.57 0.79 19.24
N ASP A 78 -0.54 1.57 19.56
CA ASP A 78 -0.40 2.24 20.84
C ASP A 78 0.12 3.68 20.72
N GLN A 79 -0.04 4.46 21.79
CA GLN A 79 0.50 5.82 21.90
C GLN A 79 1.04 6.02 23.31
N ARG A 80 2.27 6.51 23.41
CA ARG A 80 2.88 7.00 24.64
C ARG A 80 3.10 8.51 24.54
N GLY A 81 2.90 9.22 25.64
CA GLY A 81 3.03 10.67 25.69
C GLY A 81 1.89 11.42 24.97
N SER A 82 2.02 12.74 24.90
CA SER A 82 1.01 13.63 24.31
C SER A 82 1.69 14.82 23.61
N GLY A 83 1.01 15.44 22.66
CA GLY A 83 1.55 16.60 21.93
C GLY A 83 2.66 16.23 20.93
N GLY A 84 3.64 17.13 20.78
CA GLY A 84 4.74 16.99 19.83
C GLY A 84 5.78 15.92 20.21
N GLU A 85 5.82 15.51 21.48
CA GLU A 85 6.71 14.47 22.00
C GLU A 85 6.03 13.08 22.07
N ALA A 86 4.86 12.94 21.45
CA ALA A 86 4.16 11.67 21.43
C ALA A 86 4.88 10.65 20.54
N TYR A 87 4.99 9.43 21.04
CA TYR A 87 5.48 8.27 20.31
C TYR A 87 4.33 7.31 20.03
N TYR A 88 4.32 6.72 18.84
CA TYR A 88 3.25 5.86 18.36
C TYR A 88 3.82 4.51 17.96
N LEU A 89 3.22 3.43 18.47
CA LEU A 89 3.55 2.09 18.00
C LEU A 89 2.75 1.81 16.73
N VAL A 90 3.46 1.64 15.61
CA VAL A 90 2.88 1.62 14.28
C VAL A 90 2.91 0.21 13.70
N LYS A 91 1.75 -0.29 13.28
CA LYS A 91 1.64 -1.52 12.50
C LYS A 91 1.81 -1.20 11.02
N TRP A 92 2.85 -1.76 10.41
CA TRP A 92 3.19 -1.53 9.00
C TRP A 92 2.36 -2.42 8.06
N ARG A 93 2.03 -1.90 6.88
CA ARG A 93 1.28 -2.65 5.87
C ARG A 93 2.19 -3.71 5.24
N GLY A 94 1.74 -4.97 5.26
CA GLY A 94 2.49 -6.11 4.71
C GLY A 94 3.47 -6.77 5.69
N PHE A 95 3.60 -6.22 6.90
CA PHE A 95 4.42 -6.79 7.97
C PHE A 95 3.54 -7.26 9.14
N PRO A 96 3.97 -8.30 9.88
CA PRO A 96 3.32 -8.74 11.11
C PRO A 96 3.44 -7.72 12.25
N GLU A 97 2.58 -7.86 13.26
CA GLU A 97 2.49 -6.92 14.39
C GLU A 97 3.70 -6.93 15.32
N ASP A 98 4.42 -8.06 15.39
CA ASP A 98 5.67 -8.20 16.16
C ASP A 98 6.82 -7.35 15.59
N GLN A 99 6.71 -6.91 14.34
CA GLN A 99 7.62 -5.96 13.69
C GLN A 99 7.14 -4.50 13.76
N ALA A 100 6.16 -4.21 14.61
CA ALA A 100 5.73 -2.83 14.84
C ALA A 100 6.86 -2.00 15.49
N THR A 101 7.09 -0.79 14.99
CA THR A 101 8.12 0.13 15.50
C THR A 101 7.51 1.34 16.18
N THR A 102 8.26 1.92 17.11
CA THR A 102 7.83 3.13 17.84
C THR A 102 8.33 4.37 17.11
N GLU A 103 7.41 5.08 16.47
CA GLU A 103 7.70 6.26 15.65
C GLU A 103 7.29 7.56 16.34
N PRO A 104 8.07 8.64 16.22
CA PRO A 104 7.70 9.97 16.74
C PRO A 104 6.52 10.58 15.97
N ALA A 105 5.84 11.55 16.59
CA ALA A 105 4.71 12.26 16.01
C ALA A 105 5.03 12.93 14.66
N SER A 106 6.28 13.37 14.45
CA SER A 106 6.75 13.98 13.19
C SER A 106 6.67 13.01 12.01
N HIS A 107 6.87 11.70 12.21
CA HIS A 107 6.84 10.69 11.13
C HIS A 107 5.42 10.38 10.65
N LEU A 108 4.40 10.69 11.45
CA LEU A 108 2.99 10.42 11.12
C LEU A 108 2.24 11.60 10.50
N GLY A 109 2.96 12.66 10.10
CA GLY A 109 2.37 13.86 9.51
C GLY A 109 1.49 13.60 8.27
N GLY A 110 1.82 12.57 7.49
CA GLY A 110 1.06 12.18 6.29
C GLY A 110 -0.26 11.42 6.57
N CYS A 111 -0.56 11.05 7.83
CA CYS A 111 -1.66 10.15 8.17
C CYS A 111 -2.60 10.69 9.26
N PRO A 112 -3.23 11.88 9.09
CA PRO A 112 -4.05 12.50 10.12
C PRO A 112 -5.31 11.70 10.47
N ALA A 113 -5.81 10.85 9.56
CA ALA A 113 -6.96 9.98 9.81
C ALA A 113 -6.68 8.93 10.90
N LEU A 114 -5.49 8.32 10.89
CA LEU A 114 -5.09 7.32 11.88
C LEU A 114 -4.94 7.95 13.27
N LEU A 115 -4.32 9.14 13.34
CA LEU A 115 -4.18 9.89 14.58
C LEU A 115 -5.55 10.26 15.18
N ARG A 116 -6.53 10.67 14.35
CA ARG A 116 -7.91 10.93 14.82
C ARG A 116 -8.59 9.66 15.34
N ALA A 117 -8.42 8.52 14.67
CA ALA A 117 -8.98 7.25 15.10
C ALA A 117 -8.40 6.82 16.46
N ARG A 118 -7.08 6.96 16.66
CA ARG A 118 -6.41 6.66 17.93
C ARG A 118 -6.92 7.54 19.08
N ARG A 119 -7.05 8.86 18.86
CA ARG A 119 -7.62 9.78 19.87
C ARG A 119 -9.08 9.46 20.22
N ARG A 120 -9.88 8.99 19.26
CA ARG A 120 -11.25 8.52 19.54
C ARG A 120 -11.24 7.29 20.43
N ARG A 121 -10.40 6.28 20.12
CA ARG A 121 -10.27 5.07 20.95
C ARG A 121 -9.83 5.41 22.38
N GLN A 122 -8.84 6.28 22.57
CA GLN A 122 -8.40 6.67 23.92
C GLN A 122 -9.50 7.32 24.76
N ARG A 123 -10.29 8.22 24.15
CA ARG A 123 -11.42 8.84 24.87
C ARG A 123 -12.48 7.81 25.25
N ASN A 124 -12.70 6.81 24.41
CA ASN A 124 -13.68 5.75 24.68
C ASN A 124 -13.18 4.69 25.68
N CYS A 125 -11.85 4.53 25.85
CA CYS A 125 -11.25 3.56 26.77
C CYS A 125 -10.83 4.18 28.12
N ARG A 126 -10.90 5.50 28.29
CA ARG A 126 -10.74 6.12 29.61
C ARG A 126 -12.04 5.89 30.40
N PRO A 127 -12.00 5.25 31.58
CA PRO A 127 -13.17 5.15 32.44
C PRO A 127 -13.63 6.56 32.84
N PRO A 128 -14.94 6.75 33.14
CA PRO A 128 -15.50 8.03 33.56
C PRO A 128 -14.86 8.56 34.85
#